data_AF-A0AA35T3V5-F1
#
_entry.id   AF-A0AA35T3V5-F1
#
_cell.length_a   1.000
_cell.length_b   1.000
_cell.length_c   1.000
_cell.angle_alpha   90.00
_cell.angle_beta   90.00
_cell.angle_gamma   90.00
#
_symmetry.space_group_name_H-M   'P 1'
#
loop_
_entity.id
_entity.type
_entity.pdbx_description
1 polymer ?
#
loop_
_entity_poly.entity_id
_entity_poly.type
_entity_poly.pdbx_seq_one_letter_code
_entity_poly.pdbx_strand_id
1 'polypeptide(L)'
;MLIMGQILLKSSVKTVGDLVLGLTVCHIFTTLFISSSKRLVPELVNFLTSCTSLISTHPTPVVLPPFSASSKLRLALCDSVRKWQSTSPLPDISSVLSLIMAERVRGGEDREMGGDPAVSAAAVSSCLRTVQRLTQLYCDLPSFAELFSAIAFNLQHVSPNLPQPMQELVGQVLEGGVSHSPPRPVLQLLKKKPKSIKFYEPSFDAVYDTRKRRAPNKSENEKQKLRHKVKTERKGAIRELKKDAHFLSREKIREAREKDAERERKTRQIVHDLESMQHEAKMERLTHRWKR
;
A
#
# COMPACT_ATOMS: atom_id res chain seq x y z
N MET A 1 33.66 0.90 3.57
CA MET A 1 32.77 1.83 2.84
C MET A 1 32.83 3.26 3.36
N LEU A 2 32.38 3.54 4.59
CA LEU A 2 32.34 4.93 5.10
C LEU A 2 33.71 5.62 5.11
N ILE A 3 34.77 4.94 5.55
CA ILE A 3 36.13 5.49 5.54
C ILE A 3 36.58 5.81 4.11
N MET A 4 36.36 4.89 3.16
CA MET A 4 36.71 5.11 1.76
C MET A 4 35.92 6.27 1.13
N GLY A 5 34.64 6.44 1.50
CA GLY A 5 33.85 7.61 1.07
C GLY A 5 34.35 8.91 1.69
N GLN A 6 34.76 8.89 2.96
CA GLN A 6 35.39 10.02 3.62
C GLN A 6 36.75 10.38 2.99
N ILE A 7 37.53 9.38 2.56
CA ILE A 7 38.77 9.60 1.81
C ILE A 7 38.44 10.37 0.53
N LEU A 8 37.47 9.90 -0.27
CA LEU A 8 37.10 10.58 -1.52
C LEU A 8 36.55 12.01 -1.32
N LEU A 9 35.91 12.30 -0.19
CA LEU A 9 35.31 13.62 0.06
C LEU A 9 36.29 14.61 0.71
N LYS A 10 37.18 14.13 1.59
CA LYS A 10 38.03 15.00 2.43
C LYS A 10 39.48 15.09 1.95
N SER A 11 39.95 14.19 1.08
CA SER A 11 41.33 14.23 0.61
C SER A 11 41.53 15.34 -0.40
N SER A 12 42.20 16.44 -0.02
CA SER A 12 42.50 17.51 -0.97
C SER A 12 43.43 17.00 -2.06
N VAL A 13 42.95 16.91 -3.31
CA VAL A 13 43.76 16.47 -4.44
C VAL A 13 44.60 17.65 -4.95
N LYS A 14 45.90 17.65 -4.63
CA LYS A 14 46.84 18.70 -5.05
C LYS A 14 47.84 18.22 -6.10
N THR A 15 48.18 16.93 -6.08
CA THR A 15 49.16 16.31 -6.98
C THR A 15 48.52 15.24 -7.87
N VAL A 16 49.19 14.87 -8.97
CA VAL A 16 48.76 13.76 -9.83
C VAL A 16 48.86 12.42 -9.09
N GLY A 17 49.82 12.28 -8.17
CA GLY A 17 49.90 11.10 -7.28
C GLY A 17 48.67 10.93 -6.40
N ASP A 18 48.17 12.01 -5.80
CA ASP A 18 46.94 11.98 -5.00
C ASP A 18 45.70 11.67 -5.85
N LEU A 19 45.69 12.14 -7.10
CA LEU A 19 44.65 11.81 -8.09
C LEU A 19 44.64 10.31 -8.40
N VAL A 20 45.81 9.69 -8.61
CA VAL A 20 45.92 8.24 -8.85
C VAL A 20 45.42 7.44 -7.65
N LEU A 21 45.80 7.82 -6.42
CA LEU A 21 45.31 7.17 -5.19
C LEU A 21 43.79 7.29 -5.03
N GLY A 22 43.21 8.46 -5.33
CA GLY A 22 41.77 8.64 -5.33
C GLY A 22 41.07 7.78 -6.40
N LEU A 23 41.65 7.70 -7.60
CA LEU A 23 41.12 6.87 -8.69
C LEU A 23 41.21 5.37 -8.41
N THR A 24 42.23 4.90 -7.68
CA THR A 24 42.30 3.49 -7.29
C THR A 24 41.26 3.13 -6.24
N VAL A 25 40.98 4.04 -5.30
CA VAL A 25 39.83 3.92 -4.38
C VAL A 25 38.51 3.89 -5.17
N CYS A 26 38.35 4.74 -6.19
CA CYS A 26 37.18 4.75 -7.08
C CYS A 26 37.04 3.43 -7.85
N HIS A 27 38.14 2.87 -8.33
CA HIS A 27 38.17 1.59 -9.02
C HIS A 27 37.73 0.46 -8.08
N ILE A 28 38.28 0.40 -6.86
CA ILE A 28 37.90 -0.54 -5.80
C ILE A 28 36.40 -0.44 -5.49
N PHE A 29 35.87 0.77 -5.35
CA PHE A 29 34.43 0.99 -5.15
C PHE A 29 33.59 0.38 -6.28
N THR A 30 33.98 0.67 -7.52
CA THR A 30 33.23 0.27 -8.71
C THR A 30 33.25 -1.25 -8.90
N THR A 31 34.42 -1.88 -8.75
CA THR A 31 34.60 -3.31 -9.03
C THR A 31 34.10 -4.22 -7.90
N LEU A 32 34.41 -3.91 -6.64
CA LEU A 32 34.10 -4.80 -5.53
C LEU A 32 32.71 -4.55 -4.94
N PHE A 33 32.28 -3.29 -4.82
CA PHE A 33 31.06 -2.96 -4.08
C PHE A 33 29.87 -2.67 -4.99
N ILE A 34 30.06 -1.80 -5.99
CA ILE A 34 28.97 -1.36 -6.86
C ILE A 34 28.57 -2.49 -7.81
N SER A 35 29.54 -3.27 -8.32
CA SER A 35 29.28 -4.43 -9.17
C SER A 35 28.39 -5.49 -8.49
N SER A 36 28.47 -5.63 -7.16
CA SER A 36 27.67 -6.61 -6.41
C SER A 36 26.34 -6.03 -5.92
N SER A 37 26.34 -4.79 -5.41
CA SER A 37 25.19 -4.23 -4.70
C SER A 37 24.33 -3.26 -5.52
N LYS A 38 24.83 -2.74 -6.65
CA LYS A 38 24.22 -1.66 -7.46
C LYS A 38 23.77 -0.43 -6.65
N ARG A 39 24.29 -0.24 -5.43
CA ARG A 39 23.96 0.93 -4.58
C ARG A 39 24.63 2.18 -5.13
N LEU A 40 23.93 3.31 -5.05
CA LEU A 40 24.46 4.62 -5.44
C LEU A 40 25.47 5.13 -4.40
N VAL A 41 26.65 5.53 -4.86
CA VAL A 41 27.67 6.21 -4.05
C VAL A 41 27.90 7.61 -4.63
N PRO A 42 27.31 8.67 -4.05
CA PRO A 42 27.39 10.02 -4.61
C PRO A 42 28.80 10.62 -4.57
N GLU A 43 29.62 10.26 -3.56
CA GLU A 43 30.99 10.76 -3.42
C GLU A 43 31.87 10.33 -4.60
N LEU A 44 31.65 9.12 -5.10
CA LEU A 44 32.34 8.58 -6.26
C LEU A 44 31.97 9.35 -7.54
N VAL A 45 30.69 9.62 -7.75
CA VAL A 45 30.21 10.39 -8.92
C VAL A 45 30.77 11.81 -8.88
N ASN A 46 30.79 12.44 -7.71
CA ASN A 46 31.35 13.78 -7.52
C ASN A 46 32.86 13.82 -7.81
N PHE A 47 33.60 12.82 -7.34
CA PHE A 47 35.03 12.70 -7.58
C PHE A 47 35.31 12.53 -9.10
N LEU A 48 34.61 11.63 -9.78
CA LEU A 48 34.77 11.41 -11.23
C LEU A 48 34.33 12.62 -12.08
N THR A 49 33.27 13.32 -11.67
CA THR A 49 32.84 14.57 -12.30
C THR A 49 33.93 15.63 -12.21
N SER A 50 34.61 15.70 -11.06
CA SER A 50 35.72 16.61 -10.86
C SER A 50 36.96 16.17 -11.66
N CYS A 51 37.27 14.88 -11.73
CA CYS A 51 38.35 14.35 -12.59
C CYS A 51 38.12 14.66 -14.08
N THR A 52 36.89 14.52 -14.57
CA THR A 52 36.55 14.84 -15.96
C THR A 52 36.61 16.34 -16.24
N SER A 53 36.30 17.19 -15.25
CA SER A 53 36.48 18.65 -15.37
C SER A 53 37.94 19.09 -15.54
N LEU A 54 38.91 18.31 -15.06
CA LEU A 54 40.33 18.58 -15.27
C LEU A 54 40.75 18.36 -16.73
N ILE A 55 40.07 17.47 -17.45
CA ILE A 55 40.36 17.12 -18.85
C ILE A 55 39.58 18.02 -19.83
N SER A 56 38.44 18.56 -19.39
CA SER A 56 37.59 19.45 -20.18
C SER A 56 38.26 20.81 -20.40
N THR A 57 38.06 21.43 -21.58
CA THR A 57 38.58 22.78 -21.90
C THR A 57 37.74 23.88 -21.30
N HIS A 58 36.44 23.67 -21.14
CA HIS A 58 35.54 24.67 -20.58
C HIS A 58 35.65 24.73 -19.05
N PRO A 59 35.53 25.93 -18.45
CA PRO A 59 35.35 26.05 -17.01
C PRO A 59 34.00 25.44 -16.65
N THR A 60 34.02 24.36 -15.89
CA THR A 60 32.79 23.75 -15.39
C THR A 60 32.17 24.67 -14.33
N PRO A 61 30.85 24.86 -14.33
CA PRO A 61 30.20 25.77 -13.38
C PRO A 61 30.20 25.24 -11.93
N VAL A 62 30.49 23.95 -11.72
CA VAL A 62 30.46 23.31 -10.40
C VAL A 62 31.76 22.54 -10.18
N VAL A 63 32.63 23.09 -9.33
CA VAL A 63 33.78 22.36 -8.76
C VAL A 63 33.30 21.74 -7.45
N LEU A 64 33.22 20.42 -7.41
CA LEU A 64 32.78 19.70 -6.21
C LEU A 64 33.99 19.39 -5.32
N PRO A 65 33.86 19.49 -3.99
CA PRO A 65 34.88 18.99 -3.08
C PRO A 65 35.13 17.49 -3.39
N PRO A 66 36.40 17.04 -3.39
CA PRO A 66 37.56 17.62 -2.71
C PRO A 66 38.47 18.53 -3.56
N PHE A 67 38.13 18.77 -4.83
CA PHE A 67 38.98 19.57 -5.69
C PHE A 67 38.84 21.05 -5.31
N SER A 68 39.96 21.68 -4.99
CA SER A 68 40.04 23.15 -5.00
C SER A 68 40.08 23.60 -6.46
N ALA A 69 39.67 24.83 -6.78
CA ALA A 69 39.77 25.43 -8.12
C ALA A 69 41.23 25.67 -8.56
N SER A 70 42.08 24.67 -8.39
CA SER A 70 43.52 24.70 -8.59
C SER A 70 43.80 24.53 -10.07
N SER A 71 44.01 25.65 -10.74
CA SER A 71 44.54 25.72 -12.11
C SER A 71 45.85 24.94 -12.27
N LYS A 72 46.64 24.80 -11.20
CA LYS A 72 47.96 24.14 -11.21
C LYS A 72 47.88 22.64 -11.51
N LEU A 73 46.95 21.91 -10.89
CA LEU A 73 46.76 20.47 -11.14
C LEU A 73 46.29 20.23 -12.57
N ARG A 74 45.36 21.05 -13.05
CA ARG A 74 44.83 20.97 -14.43
C ARG A 74 45.93 21.22 -15.46
N LEU A 75 46.73 22.27 -15.26
CA LEU A 75 47.86 22.58 -16.14
C LEU A 75 48.89 21.44 -16.14
N ALA A 76 49.31 20.96 -14.95
CA ALA A 76 50.26 19.86 -14.83
C ALA A 76 49.77 18.58 -15.50
N LEU A 77 48.49 18.22 -15.33
CA LEU A 77 47.90 17.04 -15.95
C LEU A 77 47.82 17.20 -17.48
N CYS A 78 47.29 18.31 -17.98
CA CYS A 78 47.15 18.55 -19.41
C CYS A 78 48.51 18.61 -20.12
N ASP A 79 49.51 19.26 -19.51
CA ASP A 79 50.85 19.40 -20.10
C ASP A 79 51.61 18.08 -20.12
N SER A 80 51.48 17.25 -19.09
CA SER A 80 52.11 15.93 -19.03
C SER A 80 51.42 14.90 -19.92
N VAL A 81 50.10 14.93 -20.04
CA VAL A 81 49.35 14.05 -20.96
C VAL A 81 49.65 14.38 -22.43
N ARG A 82 49.84 15.65 -22.78
CA ARG A 82 50.26 16.06 -24.15
C ARG A 82 51.62 15.50 -24.54
N LYS A 83 52.53 15.36 -23.57
CA LYS A 83 53.88 14.81 -23.79
C LYS A 83 53.89 13.28 -23.92
N TRP A 84 52.77 12.62 -23.65
CA TRP A 84 52.66 11.16 -23.79
C TRP A 84 52.54 10.77 -25.27
N GLN A 85 53.46 9.93 -25.73
CA GLN A 85 53.51 9.50 -27.12
C GLN A 85 52.47 8.39 -27.38
N SER A 86 51.64 8.61 -28.41
CA SER A 86 50.49 7.77 -28.79
C SER A 86 50.84 6.34 -29.20
N THR A 87 52.12 6.00 -29.35
CA THR A 87 52.61 4.69 -29.82
C THR A 87 52.71 3.65 -28.70
N SER A 88 52.62 4.07 -27.43
CA SER A 88 52.69 3.14 -26.28
C SER A 88 51.31 2.64 -25.87
N PRO A 89 51.17 1.38 -25.40
CA PRO A 89 49.89 0.87 -24.92
C PRO A 89 49.41 1.68 -23.71
N LEU A 90 48.09 1.89 -23.60
CA LEU A 90 47.49 2.63 -22.49
C LEU A 90 47.92 2.01 -21.14
N PRO A 91 48.66 2.75 -20.29
CA PRO A 91 49.18 2.20 -19.05
C PRO A 91 48.03 1.83 -18.09
N ASP A 92 48.22 0.71 -17.39
CA ASP A 92 47.28 0.25 -16.37
C ASP A 92 47.55 0.95 -15.03
N ILE A 93 46.49 1.15 -14.24
CA ILE A 93 46.61 1.87 -12.97
C ILE A 93 47.35 1.04 -11.92
N SER A 94 47.35 -0.29 -12.04
CA SER A 94 48.04 -1.20 -11.11
C SER A 94 49.56 -1.04 -11.16
N SER A 95 50.12 -0.91 -12.37
CA SER A 95 51.57 -0.72 -12.56
C SER A 95 52.04 0.67 -12.12
N VAL A 96 51.18 1.69 -12.23
CA VAL A 96 51.47 3.04 -11.77
C VAL A 96 51.31 3.17 -10.25
N LEU A 97 50.36 2.45 -9.65
CA LEU A 97 50.18 2.45 -8.19
C LEU A 97 51.36 1.79 -7.47
N SER A 98 51.90 0.69 -7.99
CA SER A 98 53.08 0.04 -7.38
C SER A 98 54.30 0.96 -7.40
N LEU A 99 54.48 1.74 -8.46
CA LEU A 99 55.54 2.75 -8.58
C LEU A 99 55.37 3.87 -7.55
N ILE A 100 54.17 4.46 -7.46
CA ILE A 100 53.88 5.56 -6.50
C ILE A 100 54.03 5.09 -5.05
N MET A 101 53.56 3.88 -4.74
CA MET A 101 53.69 3.27 -3.41
C MET A 101 55.16 3.01 -3.07
N ALA A 102 55.96 2.51 -4.01
CA ALA A 102 57.38 2.26 -3.81
C ALA A 102 58.18 3.55 -3.56
N GLU A 103 57.85 4.64 -4.26
CA GLU A 103 58.49 5.95 -4.06
C GLU A 103 58.09 6.61 -2.74
N ARG A 104 56.81 6.54 -2.36
CA ARG A 104 56.32 7.04 -1.06
C ARG A 104 56.94 6.31 0.13
N VAL A 105 57.19 4.99 0.01
CA VAL A 105 57.84 4.18 1.06
C VAL A 105 59.34 4.50 1.20
N ARG A 106 60.00 4.94 0.12
CA ARG A 106 61.43 5.31 0.14
C ARG A 106 61.70 6.69 0.74
N GLY A 107 60.69 7.38 1.26
CA GLY A 107 60.85 8.67 1.93
C GLY A 107 61.29 9.80 0.99
N GLY A 108 60.99 9.68 -0.31
CA GLY A 108 61.21 10.78 -1.24
C GLY A 108 60.37 11.98 -0.82
N GLU A 109 61.02 13.11 -0.55
CA GLU A 109 60.35 14.42 -0.49
C GLU A 109 59.52 14.61 -1.76
N ASP A 110 58.45 15.41 -1.64
CA ASP A 110 57.47 15.78 -2.67
C ASP A 110 58.12 16.39 -3.93
N ARG A 111 58.96 15.61 -4.65
CA ARG A 111 59.29 15.88 -6.04
C ARG A 111 57.97 15.98 -6.75
N GLU A 112 57.82 17.03 -7.53
CA GLU A 112 56.66 17.35 -8.34
C GLU A 112 56.25 16.10 -9.16
N MET A 113 55.45 15.23 -8.55
CA MET A 113 54.97 13.96 -9.07
C MET A 113 53.86 14.19 -10.11
N GLY A 114 53.91 15.37 -10.76
CA GLY A 114 53.12 15.74 -11.92
C GLY A 114 53.89 15.63 -13.23
N GLY A 115 55.16 15.19 -13.21
CA GLY A 115 56.03 15.23 -14.39
C GLY A 115 55.94 14.02 -15.34
N ASP A 116 55.60 12.84 -14.84
CA ASP A 116 55.67 11.64 -15.68
C ASP A 116 54.45 11.52 -16.60
N PRO A 117 54.66 11.52 -17.94
CA PRO A 117 53.56 11.45 -18.90
C PRO A 117 52.80 10.13 -18.79
N ALA A 118 53.48 9.03 -18.40
CA ALA A 118 52.86 7.72 -18.21
C ALA A 118 51.90 7.68 -17.02
N VAL A 119 52.24 8.31 -15.89
CA VAL A 119 51.40 8.37 -14.68
C VAL A 119 50.15 9.20 -14.93
N SER A 120 50.31 10.35 -15.60
CA SER A 120 49.21 11.23 -15.97
C SER A 120 48.27 10.57 -16.99
N ALA A 121 48.83 9.87 -17.97
CA ALA A 121 48.07 9.10 -18.94
C ALA A 121 47.28 7.95 -18.30
N ALA A 122 47.88 7.23 -17.35
CA ALA A 122 47.22 6.17 -16.59
C ALA A 122 46.05 6.70 -15.74
N ALA A 123 46.22 7.86 -15.12
CA ALA A 123 45.16 8.50 -14.34
C ALA A 123 43.95 8.82 -15.23
N VAL A 124 44.16 9.45 -16.39
CA VAL A 124 43.09 9.79 -17.33
C VAL A 124 42.42 8.54 -17.90
N SER A 125 43.20 7.56 -18.38
CA SER A 125 42.66 6.32 -18.95
C SER A 125 41.83 5.54 -17.92
N SER A 126 42.31 5.45 -16.68
CA SER A 126 41.59 4.78 -15.60
C SER A 126 40.33 5.53 -15.17
N CYS A 127 40.35 6.87 -15.15
CA CYS A 127 39.15 7.67 -14.92
C CYS A 127 38.07 7.35 -15.95
N LEU A 128 38.42 7.36 -17.24
CA LEU A 128 37.49 7.08 -18.33
C LEU A 128 36.95 5.64 -18.28
N ARG A 129 37.82 4.64 -18.06
CA ARG A 129 37.40 3.23 -17.89
C ARG A 129 36.48 3.04 -16.68
N THR A 130 36.76 3.75 -15.58
CA THR A 130 35.91 3.69 -14.38
C THR A 130 34.55 4.31 -14.65
N VAL A 131 34.49 5.45 -15.34
CA VAL A 131 33.23 6.06 -15.78
C VAL A 131 32.47 5.12 -16.72
N GLN A 132 33.12 4.52 -17.71
CA GLN A 132 32.50 3.55 -18.63
C GLN A 132 31.86 2.38 -17.89
N ARG A 133 32.55 1.83 -16.88
CA ARG A 133 32.00 0.73 -16.09
C ARG A 133 30.84 1.20 -15.21
N LEU A 134 30.93 2.41 -14.67
CA LEU A 134 29.92 2.98 -13.79
C LEU A 134 28.64 3.34 -14.57
N THR A 135 28.74 3.79 -15.82
CA THR A 135 27.56 4.01 -16.69
C THR A 135 26.83 2.71 -16.99
N GLN A 136 27.56 1.62 -17.26
CA GLN A 136 26.97 0.29 -17.46
C GLN A 136 26.29 -0.27 -16.20
N LEU A 137 26.83 0.02 -15.00
CA LEU A 137 26.26 -0.46 -13.74
C LEU A 137 25.05 0.35 -13.28
N TYR A 138 24.98 1.64 -13.62
CA TYR A 138 23.92 2.54 -13.18
C TYR A 138 22.85 2.84 -14.25
N CYS A 139 22.87 2.19 -15.41
CA CYS A 139 21.87 2.37 -16.46
C CYS A 139 20.43 2.16 -15.96
N ASP A 140 20.24 1.27 -14.98
CA ASP A 140 18.93 0.95 -14.38
C ASP A 140 18.42 2.04 -13.42
N LEU A 141 19.25 3.01 -13.02
CA LEU A 141 18.86 4.00 -12.01
C LEU A 141 17.91 5.06 -12.59
N PRO A 142 16.85 5.43 -11.85
CA PRO A 142 15.91 6.43 -12.31
C PRO A 142 16.51 7.83 -12.36
N SER A 143 17.64 8.09 -11.69
CA SER A 143 18.36 9.39 -11.67
C SER A 143 19.62 9.41 -12.54
N PHE A 144 19.73 8.48 -13.49
CA PHE A 144 20.93 8.30 -14.31
C PHE A 144 21.32 9.58 -15.08
N ALA A 145 20.39 10.20 -15.81
CA ALA A 145 20.70 11.36 -16.64
C ALA A 145 21.18 12.57 -15.83
N GLU A 146 20.67 12.81 -14.61
CA GLU A 146 21.10 13.93 -13.77
C GLU A 146 22.51 13.70 -13.24
N LEU A 147 22.78 12.48 -12.78
CA LEU A 147 24.10 12.11 -12.24
C LEU A 147 25.21 12.20 -13.29
N PHE A 148 24.92 11.78 -14.52
CA PHE A 148 25.90 11.77 -15.60
C PHE A 148 25.84 12.98 -16.52
N SER A 149 24.88 13.89 -16.37
CA SER A 149 24.76 15.10 -17.20
C SER A 149 26.03 15.95 -17.20
N ALA A 150 26.60 16.20 -16.01
CA ALA A 150 27.82 16.98 -15.85
C ALA A 150 29.03 16.26 -16.48
N ILE A 151 29.11 14.93 -16.31
CA ILE A 151 30.16 14.11 -16.92
C ILE A 151 30.03 14.13 -18.45
N ALA A 152 28.81 14.02 -18.99
CA ALA A 152 28.50 14.12 -20.41
C ALA A 152 29.03 15.43 -21.00
N PHE A 153 28.67 16.54 -20.34
CA PHE A 153 29.07 17.87 -20.75
C PHE A 153 30.60 18.03 -20.75
N ASN A 154 31.25 17.57 -19.68
CA ASN A 154 32.72 17.63 -19.58
C ASN A 154 33.41 16.82 -20.69
N LEU A 155 32.87 15.65 -21.01
CA LEU A 155 33.40 14.73 -22.03
C LEU A 155 33.16 15.24 -23.47
N GLN A 156 32.05 15.95 -23.73
CA GLN A 156 31.81 16.61 -25.02
C GLN A 156 32.80 17.76 -25.29
N HIS A 157 33.25 18.41 -24.22
CA HIS A 157 34.16 19.56 -24.27
C HIS A 157 35.62 19.18 -23.93
N VAL A 158 36.07 17.97 -24.28
CA VAL A 158 37.44 17.52 -24.01
C VAL A 158 38.45 18.29 -24.86
N SER A 159 39.65 18.53 -24.30
CA SER A 159 40.74 19.18 -25.02
C SER A 159 41.12 18.41 -26.29
N PRO A 160 41.17 19.08 -27.47
CA PRO A 160 41.56 18.43 -28.73
C PRO A 160 43.01 17.94 -28.73
N ASN A 161 43.81 18.41 -27.77
CA ASN A 161 45.22 18.03 -27.61
C ASN A 161 45.42 16.71 -26.83
N LEU A 162 44.36 15.92 -26.62
CA LEU A 162 44.44 14.63 -25.94
C LEU A 162 44.94 13.53 -26.92
N PRO A 163 45.78 12.57 -26.51
CA PRO A 163 46.21 11.46 -27.37
C PRO A 163 45.04 10.66 -27.96
N GLN A 164 45.17 10.22 -29.22
CA GLN A 164 44.17 9.45 -29.97
C GLN A 164 43.51 8.29 -29.18
N PRO A 165 44.25 7.39 -28.50
CA PRO A 165 43.63 6.26 -27.80
C PRO A 165 42.72 6.68 -26.64
N MET A 166 42.94 7.87 -26.07
CA MET A 166 42.05 8.42 -25.03
C MET A 166 40.83 9.11 -25.64
N GLN A 167 40.96 9.73 -26.81
CA GLN A 167 39.82 10.30 -27.54
C GLN A 167 38.84 9.21 -27.99
N GLU A 168 39.34 8.07 -28.46
CA GLU A 168 38.52 6.90 -28.78
C GLU A 168 37.76 6.40 -27.54
N LEU A 169 38.43 6.34 -26.39
CA LEU A 169 37.80 5.93 -25.13
C LEU A 169 36.73 6.93 -24.67
N VAL A 170 36.93 8.23 -24.88
CA VAL A 170 35.89 9.26 -24.64
C VAL A 170 34.69 9.02 -25.54
N GLY A 171 34.91 8.76 -26.84
CA GLY A 171 33.85 8.41 -27.80
C GLY A 171 33.05 7.20 -27.35
N GLN A 172 33.73 6.11 -26.95
CA GLN A 172 33.09 4.90 -26.43
C GLN A 172 32.24 5.15 -25.17
N VAL A 173 32.67 6.05 -24.28
CA VAL A 173 31.90 6.41 -23.08
C VAL A 173 30.66 7.24 -23.43
N LEU A 174 30.78 8.18 -24.36
CA LEU A 174 29.68 9.04 -24.81
C LEU A 174 28.60 8.24 -25.55
N GLU A 175 29.02 7.34 -26.45
CA GLU A 175 28.14 6.44 -27.20
C GLU A 175 27.56 5.34 -26.31
N GLY A 176 28.39 4.75 -25.45
CA GLY A 176 28.07 3.54 -24.68
C GLY A 176 27.17 3.73 -23.46
N GLY A 177 26.72 4.94 -23.13
CA GLY A 177 25.74 5.06 -22.05
C GLY A 177 25.37 6.48 -21.61
N VAL A 178 26.28 7.46 -21.73
CA VAL A 178 26.01 8.80 -21.16
C VAL A 178 24.90 9.55 -21.92
N SER A 179 24.76 9.31 -23.22
CA SER A 179 23.74 9.97 -24.06
C SER A 179 22.38 9.24 -24.07
N HIS A 180 22.33 7.98 -23.67
CA HIS A 180 21.12 7.17 -23.66
C HIS A 180 20.40 7.27 -22.30
N SER A 181 19.51 8.25 -22.15
CA SER A 181 18.59 8.28 -21.00
C SER A 181 17.39 7.36 -21.28
N PRO A 182 17.10 6.36 -20.43
CA PRO A 182 15.85 5.61 -20.55
C PRO A 182 14.63 6.52 -20.32
N PRO A 183 13.48 6.22 -20.94
CA PRO A 183 12.24 6.96 -20.72
C PRO A 183 11.78 6.82 -19.26
N ARG A 184 11.40 7.96 -18.65
CA ARG A 184 11.13 8.01 -17.21
C ARG A 184 9.64 8.12 -16.90
N PRO A 185 9.10 7.21 -16.08
CA PRO A 185 7.75 7.38 -15.54
C PRO A 185 7.75 8.44 -14.43
N VAL A 186 6.61 9.09 -14.24
CA VAL A 186 6.39 10.03 -13.13
C VAL A 186 6.47 9.31 -11.78
N LEU A 187 7.05 9.97 -10.77
CA LEU A 187 7.21 9.40 -9.42
C LEU A 187 5.84 9.20 -8.74
N GLN A 188 5.55 7.97 -8.30
CA GLN A 188 4.32 7.60 -7.59
C GLN A 188 4.61 7.04 -6.18
N LEU A 189 5.44 7.73 -5.38
CA LEU A 189 5.89 7.26 -4.05
C LEU A 189 4.75 7.05 -3.05
N LEU A 190 3.69 7.84 -3.15
CA LEU A 190 2.58 7.84 -2.20
C LEU A 190 1.45 6.88 -2.59
N LYS A 191 1.61 6.09 -3.65
CA LYS A 191 0.59 5.17 -4.13
C LYS A 191 0.48 3.98 -3.18
N LYS A 192 -0.45 4.06 -2.23
CA LYS A 192 -0.78 2.98 -1.30
C LYS A 192 -1.95 2.16 -1.83
N LYS A 193 -1.91 0.84 -1.62
CA LYS A 193 -3.08 -0.01 -1.87
C LYS A 193 -4.21 0.41 -0.92
N PRO A 194 -5.46 0.52 -1.40
CA PRO A 194 -6.58 0.85 -0.53
C PRO A 194 -6.74 -0.23 0.54
N LYS A 195 -7.11 0.17 1.77
CA LYS A 195 -7.40 -0.78 2.85
C LYS A 195 -8.65 -1.57 2.48
N SER A 196 -8.66 -2.87 2.75
CA SER A 196 -9.85 -3.71 2.56
C SER A 196 -10.99 -3.27 3.48
N ILE A 197 -12.21 -3.52 3.04
CA ILE A 197 -13.40 -3.34 3.87
C ILE A 197 -13.32 -4.31 5.05
N LYS A 198 -13.73 -3.87 6.23
CA LYS A 198 -13.77 -4.73 7.42
C LYS A 198 -14.85 -5.79 7.24
N PHE A 199 -14.47 -7.04 7.37
CA PHE A 199 -15.43 -8.15 7.45
C PHE A 199 -15.91 -8.27 8.91
N TYR A 200 -17.21 -8.43 9.09
CA TYR A 200 -17.83 -8.72 10.38
C TYR A 200 -18.33 -10.15 10.38
N GLU A 201 -18.13 -10.86 11.49
CA GLU A 201 -18.69 -12.18 11.66
C GLU A 201 -20.19 -12.06 11.97
N PRO A 202 -21.06 -12.70 11.18
CA PRO A 202 -22.49 -12.68 11.45
C PRO A 202 -22.79 -13.41 12.76
N SER A 203 -23.60 -12.79 13.61
CA SER A 203 -24.08 -13.42 14.85
C SER A 203 -25.28 -14.29 14.53
N PHE A 204 -25.07 -15.60 14.44
CA PHE A 204 -26.13 -16.60 14.29
C PHE A 204 -25.81 -17.85 15.12
N ASP A 205 -26.86 -18.57 15.52
CA ASP A 205 -26.71 -19.84 16.21
C ASP A 205 -26.52 -20.97 15.19
N ALA A 206 -25.59 -21.90 15.44
CA ALA A 206 -25.36 -23.06 14.56
C ALA A 206 -26.61 -23.94 14.37
N VAL A 207 -27.50 -23.98 15.37
CA VAL A 207 -28.79 -24.68 15.33
C VAL A 207 -29.91 -23.69 15.63
N TYR A 208 -30.66 -23.32 14.60
CA TYR A 208 -31.79 -22.39 14.68
C TYR A 208 -33.12 -23.16 14.73
N ASP A 209 -33.92 -22.92 15.77
CA ASP A 209 -35.23 -23.55 15.97
C ASP A 209 -36.29 -22.46 16.16
N THR A 210 -37.23 -22.35 15.22
CA THR A 210 -38.27 -21.31 15.20
C THR A 210 -39.35 -21.51 16.28
N ARG A 211 -39.49 -22.72 16.81
CA ARG A 211 -40.50 -23.04 17.84
C ARG A 211 -40.03 -22.61 19.23
N LYS A 212 -38.72 -22.57 19.45
CA LYS A 212 -38.12 -22.20 20.73
C LYS A 212 -37.83 -20.71 20.77
N ARG A 213 -38.55 -20.00 21.64
CA ARG A 213 -38.21 -18.61 21.99
C ARG A 213 -36.96 -18.62 22.86
N ARG A 214 -35.97 -17.83 22.46
CA ARG A 214 -34.74 -17.61 23.22
C ARG A 214 -34.81 -16.21 23.83
N ALA A 215 -34.52 -16.13 25.12
CA ALA A 215 -34.24 -14.89 25.81
C ALA A 215 -32.73 -14.88 26.11
N PRO A 216 -32.10 -13.71 26.27
CA PRO A 216 -30.66 -13.63 26.58
C PRO A 216 -30.31 -14.39 27.86
N ASN A 217 -31.23 -14.42 28.84
CA ASN A 217 -31.05 -15.07 30.12
C ASN A 217 -32.05 -16.20 30.36
N LYS A 218 -31.61 -17.26 31.07
CA LYS A 218 -32.45 -18.41 31.44
C LYS A 218 -33.67 -18.00 32.30
N SER A 219 -33.45 -17.14 33.29
CA SER A 219 -34.51 -16.65 34.19
C SER A 219 -35.62 -15.92 33.45
N GLU A 220 -35.27 -15.11 32.44
CA GLU A 220 -36.25 -14.37 31.65
C GLU A 220 -37.08 -15.30 30.76
N ASN A 221 -36.44 -16.33 30.18
CA ASN A 221 -37.14 -17.34 29.38
C ASN A 221 -38.16 -18.12 30.22
N GLU A 222 -37.78 -18.54 31.43
CA GLU A 222 -38.66 -19.24 32.36
C GLU A 222 -39.86 -18.38 32.77
N LYS A 223 -39.62 -17.10 33.10
CA LYS A 223 -40.69 -16.14 33.40
C LYS A 223 -41.64 -15.98 32.22
N GLN A 224 -41.14 -15.83 30.99
CA GLN A 224 -41.98 -15.69 29.81
C GLN A 224 -42.80 -16.96 29.54
N LYS A 225 -42.21 -18.15 29.70
CA LYS A 225 -42.89 -19.44 29.58
C LYS A 225 -44.04 -19.55 30.59
N LEU A 226 -43.82 -19.19 31.85
CA LEU A 226 -44.85 -19.20 32.89
C LEU A 226 -45.99 -18.21 32.57
N ARG A 227 -45.66 -16.98 32.17
CA ARG A 227 -46.66 -15.99 31.76
C ARG A 227 -47.53 -16.48 30.60
N HIS A 228 -46.92 -17.14 29.62
CA HIS A 228 -47.66 -17.71 28.49
C HIS A 228 -48.62 -18.81 28.94
N LYS A 229 -48.15 -19.76 29.77
CA LYS A 229 -49.00 -20.81 30.36
C LYS A 229 -50.20 -20.23 31.08
N VAL A 230 -49.98 -19.30 32.01
CA VAL A 230 -51.06 -18.65 32.79
C VAL A 230 -52.08 -17.99 31.86
N LYS A 231 -51.64 -17.31 30.80
CA LYS A 231 -52.54 -16.65 29.84
C LYS A 231 -53.38 -17.67 29.05
N THR A 232 -52.79 -18.77 28.63
CA THR A 232 -53.47 -19.82 27.85
C THR A 232 -54.49 -20.55 28.71
N GLU A 233 -54.10 -21.00 29.91
CA GLU A 233 -54.99 -21.66 30.86
C GLU A 233 -56.16 -20.76 31.25
N ARG A 234 -55.87 -19.49 31.60
CA ARG A 234 -56.92 -18.52 31.94
C ARG A 234 -57.91 -18.32 30.79
N LYS A 235 -57.42 -18.23 29.55
CA LYS A 235 -58.30 -18.09 28.38
C LYS A 235 -59.13 -19.35 28.15
N GLY A 236 -58.56 -20.54 28.34
CA GLY A 236 -59.28 -21.81 28.27
C GLY A 236 -60.40 -21.88 29.30
N ALA A 237 -60.09 -21.63 30.57
CA ALA A 237 -61.06 -21.65 31.66
C ALA A 237 -62.23 -20.68 31.41
N ILE A 238 -61.94 -19.44 30.97
CA ILE A 238 -62.99 -18.47 30.66
C ILE A 238 -63.89 -18.94 29.50
N ARG A 239 -63.35 -19.63 28.50
CA ARG A 239 -64.15 -20.15 27.37
C ARG A 239 -65.10 -21.24 27.83
N GLU A 240 -64.65 -22.16 28.67
CA GLU A 240 -65.51 -23.23 29.20
C GLU A 240 -66.60 -22.64 30.10
N LEU A 241 -66.26 -21.73 31.02
CA LEU A 241 -67.26 -21.04 31.84
C LEU A 241 -68.35 -20.34 31.01
N LYS A 242 -67.98 -19.75 29.87
CA LYS A 242 -68.96 -19.13 28.96
C LYS A 242 -69.84 -20.17 28.27
N LYS A 243 -69.28 -21.30 27.85
CA LYS A 243 -70.07 -22.40 27.26
C LYS A 243 -71.06 -22.96 28.28
N ASP A 244 -70.62 -23.16 29.51
CA ASP A 244 -71.47 -23.64 30.61
C ASP A 244 -72.59 -22.64 30.91
N ALA A 245 -72.28 -21.35 30.97
CA ALA A 245 -73.28 -20.30 31.15
C ALA A 245 -74.31 -20.28 30.01
N HIS A 246 -73.88 -20.43 28.76
CA HIS A 246 -74.78 -20.53 27.62
C HIS A 246 -75.65 -21.79 27.67
N PHE A 247 -75.08 -22.93 28.05
CA PHE A 247 -75.81 -24.18 28.22
C PHE A 247 -76.91 -24.03 29.27
N LEU A 248 -76.58 -23.54 30.48
CA LEU A 248 -77.54 -23.29 31.54
C LEU A 248 -78.62 -22.30 31.14
N SER A 249 -78.27 -21.26 30.38
CA SER A 249 -79.26 -20.30 29.86
C SER A 249 -80.24 -20.96 28.90
N ARG A 250 -79.78 -21.85 28.01
CA ARG A 250 -80.66 -22.56 27.06
C ARG A 250 -81.59 -23.51 27.79
N GLU A 251 -81.09 -24.25 28.77
CA GLU A 251 -81.89 -25.13 29.64
C GLU A 251 -82.99 -24.35 30.37
N LYS A 252 -82.64 -23.24 31.04
CA LYS A 252 -83.61 -22.38 31.73
C LYS A 252 -84.70 -21.83 30.81
N ILE A 253 -84.32 -21.40 29.60
CA ILE A 253 -85.28 -20.89 28.60
C ILE A 253 -86.21 -22.03 28.14
N ARG A 254 -85.68 -23.25 27.94
CA ARG A 254 -86.48 -24.42 27.56
C ARG A 254 -87.49 -24.75 28.65
N GLU A 255 -87.05 -24.86 29.90
CA GLU A 255 -87.94 -25.12 31.05
C GLU A 255 -89.03 -24.05 31.20
N ALA A 256 -88.67 -22.77 31.02
CA ALA A 256 -89.65 -21.68 31.09
C ALA A 256 -90.69 -21.79 29.97
N ARG A 257 -90.27 -22.05 28.73
CA ARG A 257 -91.18 -22.23 27.60
C ARG A 257 -92.10 -23.43 27.77
N GLU A 258 -91.59 -24.55 28.29
CA GLU A 258 -92.40 -25.74 28.59
C GLU A 258 -93.48 -25.41 29.63
N LYS A 259 -93.10 -24.76 30.73
CA LYS A 259 -94.05 -24.29 31.75
C LYS A 259 -95.09 -23.32 31.19
N ASP A 260 -94.67 -22.40 30.31
CA ASP A 260 -95.58 -21.43 29.69
C ASP A 260 -96.57 -22.11 28.74
N ALA A 261 -96.11 -23.06 27.92
CA ALA A 261 -96.96 -23.85 27.04
C ALA A 261 -97.96 -24.69 27.83
N GLU A 262 -97.54 -25.30 28.95
CA GLU A 262 -98.45 -26.01 29.85
C GLU A 262 -99.50 -25.07 30.47
N ARG A 263 -99.09 -23.89 30.94
CA ARG A 263 -100.02 -22.88 31.49
C ARG A 263 -101.02 -22.40 30.45
N GLU A 264 -100.54 -22.10 29.24
CA GLU A 264 -101.39 -21.65 28.15
C GLU A 264 -102.37 -22.73 27.73
N ARG A 265 -101.94 -23.99 27.61
CA ARG A 265 -102.81 -25.13 27.32
C ARG A 265 -103.93 -25.26 28.36
N LYS A 266 -103.59 -25.18 29.65
CA LYS A 266 -104.58 -25.21 30.75
C LYS A 266 -105.55 -24.03 30.66
N THR A 267 -105.03 -22.84 30.39
CA THR A 267 -105.86 -21.62 30.29
C THR A 267 -106.82 -21.68 29.11
N ARG A 268 -106.34 -22.10 27.92
CA ARG A 268 -107.17 -22.30 26.73
C ARG A 268 -108.28 -23.32 26.98
N GLN A 269 -107.98 -24.40 27.69
CA GLN A 269 -108.99 -25.39 28.08
C GLN A 269 -110.07 -24.77 28.97
N ILE A 270 -109.69 -24.01 29.99
CA ILE A 270 -110.64 -23.30 30.86
C ILE A 270 -111.50 -22.31 30.06
N VAL A 271 -110.90 -21.51 29.17
CA VAL A 271 -111.64 -20.54 28.34
C VAL A 271 -112.63 -21.25 27.41
N HIS A 272 -112.20 -22.33 26.75
CA HIS A 272 -113.07 -23.13 25.90
C HIS A 272 -114.27 -23.69 26.68
N ASP A 273 -114.04 -24.20 27.90
CA ASP A 273 -115.11 -24.70 28.77
C ASP A 273 -116.10 -23.58 29.14
N LEU A 274 -115.60 -22.37 29.45
CA LEU A 274 -116.43 -21.19 29.73
C LEU A 274 -117.24 -20.73 28.49
N GLU A 275 -116.63 -20.73 27.30
CA GLU A 275 -117.32 -20.40 26.05
C GLU A 275 -118.44 -21.40 25.74
N SER A 276 -118.22 -22.70 25.98
CA SER A 276 -119.25 -23.74 25.86
C SER A 276 -120.42 -23.45 26.79
N MET A 277 -120.16 -23.15 28.07
CA MET A 277 -121.19 -22.78 29.04
C MET A 277 -121.98 -21.53 28.61
N GLN A 278 -121.31 -20.51 28.07
CA GLN A 278 -121.97 -19.30 27.57
C GLN A 278 -122.85 -19.60 26.36
N HIS A 279 -122.39 -20.46 25.45
CA HIS A 279 -123.16 -20.89 24.29
C HIS A 279 -124.43 -21.63 24.71
N GLU A 280 -124.31 -22.59 25.63
CA GLU A 280 -125.44 -23.30 26.24
C GLU A 280 -126.45 -22.32 26.84
N ALA A 281 -126.00 -21.39 27.69
CA ALA A 281 -126.86 -20.37 28.30
C ALA A 281 -127.54 -19.45 27.26
N LYS A 282 -126.89 -19.14 26.14
CA LYS A 282 -127.47 -18.35 25.04
C LYS A 282 -128.55 -19.15 24.29
N MET A 283 -128.30 -20.44 24.04
CA MET A 283 -129.28 -21.34 23.42
C MET A 283 -130.51 -21.51 24.32
N GLU A 284 -130.32 -21.66 25.64
CA GLU A 284 -131.42 -21.63 26.61
C GLU A 284 -132.22 -20.33 26.53
N ARG A 285 -131.56 -19.16 26.53
CA ARG A 285 -132.26 -17.86 26.38
C ARG A 285 -133.07 -17.75 25.09
N LEU A 286 -132.55 -18.27 23.98
CA LEU A 286 -133.25 -18.29 22.70
C LEU A 286 -134.49 -19.18 22.80
N THR A 287 -134.37 -20.41 23.31
CA THR A 287 -135.53 -21.31 23.46
C THR A 287 -136.63 -20.72 24.36
N HIS A 288 -136.26 -19.96 25.39
CA HIS A 288 -137.23 -19.20 26.21
C HIS A 288 -137.91 -18.04 25.46
N ARG A 289 -137.24 -17.41 24.49
CA ARG A 289 -137.79 -16.30 23.70
C ARG A 289 -138.85 -16.75 22.68
N TRP A 290 -138.73 -17.97 22.14
CA TRP A 290 -139.71 -18.56 21.20
C TRP A 290 -140.95 -19.15 21.89
N LYS A 291 -140.96 -19.25 23.22
CA LYS A 291 -142.08 -19.76 24.03
C LYS A 291 -143.01 -18.67 24.58
N ARG A 292 -142.81 -17.40 24.20
CA ARG A 292 -143.71 -16.26 24.48
C ARG A 292 -144.41 -15.84 23.20
#